data_AF-A0A971EDB0-F1
#
_entry.id   AF-A0A971EDB0-F1
#
_cell.length_a   1.000
_cell.length_b   1.000
_cell.length_c   1.000
_cell.angle_alpha   90.00
_cell.angle_beta   90.00
_cell.angle_gamma   90.00
#
_symmetry.space_group_name_H-M   'P 1'
#
loop_
_entity.id
_entity.type
_entity.pdbx_description
1 polymer ?
#
loop_
_entity_poly.entity_id
_entity_poly.type
_entity_poly.pdbx_seq_one_letter_code
_entity_poly.pdbx_strand_id
1 'polypeptide(L)'
;ISTPGSEINSWDNVIIPLGNDERESSSADINLSKYTDITLKEFLEEAEKQYIEQVIKECNGSINDAANKLGIHRSVLYRKRKALSLL
;
A
#
# COMPACT_ATOMS: atom_id res chain seq x y z
N ILE A 1 11.08 14.24 -58.85
CA ILE A 1 11.23 15.07 -57.63
C ILE A 1 10.02 14.80 -56.77
N SER A 2 10.23 14.00 -55.72
CA SER A 2 9.19 13.45 -54.86
C SER A 2 8.64 14.54 -53.95
N THR A 3 7.32 14.70 -53.93
CA THR A 3 6.61 15.42 -52.87
C THR A 3 6.79 14.68 -51.54
N PRO A 4 7.29 15.33 -50.48
CA PRO A 4 7.36 14.72 -49.16
C PRO A 4 5.95 14.50 -48.64
N GLY A 5 5.61 13.23 -48.40
CA GLY A 5 4.39 12.84 -47.72
C GLY A 5 4.35 13.43 -46.32
N SER A 6 3.21 14.00 -45.96
CA SER A 6 2.89 14.41 -44.60
C SER A 6 3.14 13.24 -43.65
N GLU A 7 4.18 13.35 -42.83
CA GLU A 7 4.47 12.43 -41.75
C GLU A 7 3.27 12.42 -40.80
N ILE A 8 2.47 11.36 -40.89
CA ILE A 8 1.53 11.00 -39.85
C ILE A 8 2.35 10.78 -38.57
N ASN A 9 2.21 11.69 -37.63
CA ASN A 9 2.83 11.61 -36.31
C ASN A 9 2.40 10.30 -35.66
N SER A 10 3.37 9.38 -35.56
CA SER A 10 3.28 7.98 -35.10
C SER A 10 2.77 7.78 -33.66
N TRP A 11 2.18 8.82 -33.05
CA TRP A 11 1.62 8.83 -31.71
C TRP A 11 0.09 8.90 -31.72
N ASP A 12 -0.53 9.18 -32.86
CA ASP A 12 -2.00 9.39 -32.96
C ASP A 12 -2.82 8.09 -33.02
N ASN A 13 -2.19 6.92 -32.90
CA ASN A 13 -2.89 5.62 -32.85
C ASN A 13 -2.51 4.77 -31.62
N VAL A 14 -2.21 5.42 -30.49
CA VAL A 14 -2.25 4.70 -29.21
C VAL A 14 -3.71 4.49 -28.84
N ILE A 15 -4.25 3.32 -29.18
CA ILE A 15 -5.45 2.80 -28.52
C ILE A 15 -5.04 2.57 -27.07
N ILE A 16 -5.30 3.56 -26.20
CA ILE A 16 -5.26 3.36 -24.76
C ILE A 16 -6.44 2.42 -24.50
N PRO A 17 -6.21 1.17 -24.05
CA PRO A 17 -7.33 0.38 -23.57
C PRO A 17 -7.90 1.19 -22.41
N LEU A 18 -9.12 1.69 -22.56
CA LEU A 18 -9.99 2.01 -21.43
C LEU A 18 -10.36 0.67 -20.80
N GLY A 19 -9.35 -0.03 -20.30
CA GLY A 19 -9.55 -1.08 -19.34
C GLY A 19 -10.18 -0.39 -18.16
N ASN A 20 -11.42 -0.75 -17.87
CA ASN A 20 -12.01 -0.62 -16.55
C ASN A 20 -11.08 -1.36 -15.57
N ASP A 21 -9.96 -0.74 -15.19
CA ASP A 21 -9.35 -0.97 -13.90
C ASP A 21 -10.22 -0.15 -12.94
N GLU A 22 -11.45 -0.63 -12.77
CA GLU A 22 -12.22 -0.41 -11.56
C GLU A 22 -11.40 -1.08 -10.45
N ARG A 23 -10.30 -0.42 -10.06
CA ARG A 23 -9.75 -0.59 -8.73
C ARG A 23 -10.83 -0.09 -7.82
N GLU A 24 -11.69 -1.05 -7.48
CA GLU A 24 -12.71 -0.98 -6.48
C GLU A 24 -12.05 -0.27 -5.30
N SER A 25 -12.41 1.00 -5.18
CA SER A 25 -11.99 1.88 -4.10
C SER A 25 -12.75 1.40 -2.87
N SER A 26 -12.44 0.19 -2.42
CA SER A 26 -12.88 -0.34 -1.16
C SER A 26 -11.99 0.29 -0.09
N SER A 27 -12.16 1.61 0.07
CA SER A 27 -11.73 2.29 1.28
C SER A 27 -12.60 1.71 2.39
N ALA A 28 -12.10 0.66 3.03
CA ALA A 28 -12.60 0.25 4.33
C ALA A 28 -12.37 1.46 5.26
N ASP A 29 -13.38 2.31 5.38
CA ASP A 29 -13.31 3.47 6.25
C ASP A 29 -12.96 2.98 7.65
N ILE A 30 -11.89 3.53 8.22
CA ILE A 30 -11.51 3.24 9.60
C ILE A 30 -12.68 3.70 10.47
N ASN A 31 -13.36 2.76 11.14
CA ASN A 31 -14.48 3.06 12.03
C ASN A 31 -13.96 3.80 13.28
N LEU A 32 -13.88 5.14 13.19
CA LEU A 32 -13.31 5.97 14.24
C LEU A 32 -14.14 5.95 15.53
N SER A 33 -15.46 5.70 15.42
CA SER A 33 -16.34 5.54 16.59
C SER A 33 -15.94 4.40 17.53
N LYS A 34 -15.10 3.46 17.07
CA LYS A 34 -14.51 2.42 17.93
C LYS A 34 -13.47 2.96 18.92
N TYR A 35 -12.95 4.16 18.71
CA TYR A 35 -11.77 4.70 19.40
C TYR A 35 -12.06 5.99 20.18
N THR A 36 -13.29 6.21 20.61
CA THR A 36 -13.68 7.46 21.31
C THR A 36 -13.08 7.59 22.71
N ASP A 37 -12.73 6.46 23.34
CA ASP A 37 -12.42 6.39 24.77
C ASP A 37 -10.92 6.17 25.04
N ILE A 38 -10.07 6.34 24.03
CA ILE A 38 -8.62 6.14 24.15
C ILE A 38 -7.84 7.40 23.78
N THR A 39 -6.61 7.48 24.27
CA THR A 39 -5.68 8.54 23.92
C THR A 39 -5.16 8.37 22.49
N LEU A 40 -4.71 9.48 21.88
CA LEU A 40 -4.05 9.45 20.57
C LEU A 40 -2.86 8.47 20.55
N LYS A 41 -2.14 8.37 21.67
CA LYS A 41 -1.01 7.45 21.81
C LYS A 41 -1.46 6.00 21.65
N GLU A 42 -2.48 5.59 22.38
CA GLU A 42 -3.03 4.22 22.32
C GLU A 42 -3.62 3.92 20.94
N PHE A 43 -4.27 4.90 20.31
CA PHE A 43 -4.79 4.74 18.95
C PHE A 43 -3.67 4.45 17.94
N LEU A 44 -2.58 5.22 17.99
CA LEU A 44 -1.44 5.01 17.09
C LEU A 44 -0.75 3.68 17.32
N GLU A 45 -0.63 3.23 18.57
CA GLU A 45 -0.06 1.91 18.90
C GLU A 45 -0.91 0.77 18.31
N GLU A 46 -2.23 0.86 18.45
CA GLU A 46 -3.15 -0.16 17.93
C GLU A 46 -3.23 -0.12 16.39
N ALA A 47 -3.27 1.05 15.78
CA ALA A 47 -3.25 1.21 14.33
C ALA A 47 -1.94 0.68 13.72
N GLU A 48 -0.80 0.99 14.34
CA GLU A 48 0.51 0.47 13.92
C GLU A 48 0.55 -1.06 14.02
N LYS A 49 0.05 -1.63 15.12
CA LYS A 49 -0.03 -3.08 15.32
C LYS A 49 -0.84 -3.76 14.22
N GLN A 50 -2.08 -3.31 13.99
CA GLN A 50 -2.96 -3.89 12.98
C GLN A 50 -2.35 -3.81 11.58
N TYR A 51 -1.73 -2.68 11.24
CA TYR A 51 -1.09 -2.50 9.94
C TYR A 51 0.10 -3.45 9.75
N ILE A 52 0.97 -3.59 10.77
CA ILE A 52 2.09 -4.52 10.73
C ILE A 52 1.61 -5.97 10.57
N GLU A 53 0.61 -6.39 11.34
CA GLU A 53 0.04 -7.75 11.27
C GLU A 53 -0.54 -8.04 9.88
N GLN A 54 -1.31 -7.09 9.34
CA GLN A 54 -1.90 -7.20 8.02
C GLN A 54 -0.83 -7.39 6.93
N VAL A 55 0.22 -6.54 6.96
CA VAL A 55 1.31 -6.64 5.98
C VAL A 55 2.08 -7.96 6.11
N ILE A 56 2.32 -8.44 7.34
CA ILE A 56 2.96 -9.75 7.55
C ILE A 56 2.09 -10.88 6.96
N LYS A 57 0.78 -10.83 7.17
CA LYS A 57 -0.17 -11.81 6.63
C LYS A 57 -0.16 -11.80 5.10
N GLU A 58 -0.18 -10.62 4.48
CA GLU A 58 -0.07 -10.44 3.03
C GLU A 58 1.26 -10.95 2.47
N CYS A 59 2.33 -10.88 3.25
CA CYS A 59 3.66 -11.41 2.91
C CYS A 59 3.84 -12.88 3.36
N ASN A 60 2.77 -13.62 3.64
CA ASN A 60 2.81 -15.03 4.04
C ASN A 60 3.72 -15.32 5.26
N GLY A 61 3.87 -14.36 6.18
CA GLY A 61 4.74 -14.48 7.35
C GLY A 61 6.21 -14.11 7.10
N SER A 62 6.60 -13.75 5.88
CA SER A 62 7.97 -13.33 5.56
C SER A 62 8.27 -11.95 6.14
N ILE A 63 9.14 -11.91 7.15
CA ILE A 63 9.52 -10.67 7.83
C ILE A 63 10.37 -9.77 6.94
N ASN A 64 11.19 -10.33 6.06
CA ASN A 64 11.99 -9.55 5.13
C ASN A 64 11.08 -8.84 4.11
N ASP A 65 10.12 -9.56 3.54
CA ASP A 65 9.21 -8.99 2.55
C ASP A 65 8.25 -7.98 3.20
N ALA A 66 7.76 -8.27 4.41
CA ALA A 66 6.97 -7.33 5.19
C ALA A 66 7.75 -6.06 5.53
N ALA A 67 9.02 -6.17 5.95
CA ALA A 67 9.86 -5.01 6.24
C ALA A 67 10.10 -4.15 4.98
N ASN A 68 10.37 -4.79 3.85
CA ASN A 68 10.51 -4.11 2.56
C ASN A 68 9.22 -3.39 2.17
N LYS A 69 8.06 -4.04 2.31
CA LYS A 69 6.74 -3.46 2.00
C LYS A 69 6.37 -2.31 2.94
N LEU A 70 6.74 -2.41 4.21
CA LEU A 70 6.58 -1.34 5.21
C LEU A 70 7.57 -0.18 5.04
N GLY A 71 8.59 -0.33 4.18
CA GLY A 71 9.61 0.70 3.98
C GLY A 71 10.54 0.90 5.19
N ILE A 72 10.68 -0.13 6.04
CA ILE A 72 11.52 -0.07 7.25
C ILE A 72 12.57 -1.19 7.24
N HIS A 73 13.67 -0.99 7.94
CA HIS A 73 14.65 -2.06 8.11
C HIS A 73 14.09 -3.18 8.99
N ARG A 74 14.37 -4.46 8.66
CA ARG A 74 13.90 -5.64 9.41
C ARG A 74 14.17 -5.58 10.92
N SER A 75 15.29 -5.00 11.36
CA SER A 75 15.59 -4.85 12.79
C SER A 75 14.65 -3.87 13.50
N VAL A 76 14.13 -2.87 12.79
CA VAL A 76 13.08 -1.97 13.30
C VAL A 76 11.79 -2.75 13.46
N LEU A 77 11.41 -3.55 12.45
CA LEU A 77 10.22 -4.40 12.49
C LEU A 77 10.27 -5.38 13.67
N TYR A 78 11.41 -6.04 13.92
CA TYR A 78 11.59 -6.90 15.10
C TYR A 78 11.42 -6.14 16.43
N ARG A 79 11.98 -4.93 16.55
CA ARG A 79 11.81 -4.11 17.77
C ARG A 79 10.36 -3.70 17.98
N LYS A 80 9.67 -3.27 16.90
CA LYS A 80 8.25 -2.90 16.95
C LYS A 80 7.39 -4.08 17.34
N ARG A 81 7.62 -5.26 16.74
CA ARG A 81 6.93 -6.50 17.12
C ARG A 81 7.11 -6.84 18.60
N LYS A 82 8.35 -6.77 19.11
CA LYS A 82 8.61 -7.01 20.53
C LYS A 82 7.90 -6.01 21.45
N ALA A 83 7.89 -4.73 21.08
CA ALA A 83 7.22 -3.68 21.84
C ALA A 83 5.69 -3.83 21.83
N LEU A 84 5.12 -4.27 20.71
CA LEU A 84 3.68 -4.46 20.50
C LEU A 84 3.18 -5.87 20.91
N SER A 85 4.03 -6.68 21.56
CA SER A 85 3.75 -8.07 21.96
C SER A 85 3.39 -9.03 20.81
N LEU A 86 3.88 -8.74 19.59
CA LEU A 86 3.74 -9.59 18.41
C LEU A 86 4.84 -10.67 18.41
N LEU A 87 4.68 -11.68 19.29
CA LEU A 87 5.54 -12.85 19.56
C LEU A 87 6.65 -13.15 18.53
#